data_AF-A0A3P8X6N8-F1
#
_entry.id   AF-A0A3P8X6N8-F1
#
_cell.length_a   1.000
_cell.length_b   1.000
_cell.length_c   1.000
_cell.angle_alpha   90.00
_cell.angle_beta   90.00
_cell.angle_gamma   90.00
#
_symmetry.space_group_name_H-M   'P 1'
#
loop_
_entity.id
_entity.type
_entity.pdbx_description
1 polymer ?
#
loop_
_entity_poly.entity_id
_entity_poly.type
_entity_poly.pdbx_seq_one_letter_code
_entity_poly.pdbx_strand_id
1 'polypeptide(L)'
;MFQIEQKTKVCSKIALTEAWDPFDIPQNSTFEDQYIVGGPGDNVEVQEWSDRKPARKHETWVGVYTLKDCYPVQETYTKNSSVTTSTRFFDLQLGISDPDVFTPPSTCQSARPERMAQHDCSWTCRF
;
A
#
# COMPACT_ATOMS: atom_id res chain seq x y z
N MET A 1 9.50 -6.08 11.70
CA MET A 1 8.07 -6.33 11.42
C MET A 1 7.57 -7.49 12.25
N PHE A 2 6.39 -7.36 12.84
CA PHE A 2 5.72 -8.46 13.53
C PHE A 2 4.61 -9.03 12.64
N GLN A 3 4.62 -10.34 12.42
CA GLN A 3 3.54 -11.08 11.77
C GLN A 3 2.78 -11.83 12.86
N ILE A 4 1.48 -11.57 12.99
CA ILE A 4 0.65 -12.10 14.09
C ILE A 4 -0.51 -12.90 13.49
N GLU A 5 -0.66 -14.16 13.89
CA GLU A 5 -1.83 -14.95 13.52
C GLU A 5 -3.05 -14.49 14.33
N GLN A 6 -4.12 -14.07 13.63
CA GLN A 6 -5.24 -13.38 14.27
C GLN A 6 -5.97 -14.23 15.32
N LYS A 7 -6.04 -15.56 15.12
CA LYS A 7 -6.75 -16.49 16.03
C LYS A 7 -5.90 -16.90 17.22
N THR A 8 -4.69 -17.41 16.98
CA THR A 8 -3.84 -18.00 18.02
C THR A 8 -2.96 -16.97 18.73
N LYS A 9 -2.81 -15.79 18.12
CA LYS A 9 -1.87 -14.73 18.55
C LYS A 9 -0.41 -15.17 18.55
N VAL A 10 -0.07 -16.26 17.86
CA VAL A 10 1.32 -16.64 17.60
C VAL A 10 1.99 -15.53 16.79
N CYS A 11 3.21 -15.18 17.18
CA CYS A 11 3.93 -14.04 16.64
C CYS A 11 5.28 -14.46 16.05
N SER A 12 5.60 -13.88 14.90
CA SER A 12 6.92 -13.91 14.28
C SER A 12 7.51 -12.51 14.19
N LYS A 13 8.81 -12.38 14.50
CA LYS A 13 9.57 -11.13 14.46
C LYS A 13 10.61 -11.22 13.34
N ILE A 14 10.38 -10.46 12.28
CA ILE A 14 11.17 -10.47 11.05
C ILE A 14 11.91 -9.14 10.92
N ALA A 15 13.18 -9.18 10.55
CA ALA A 15 13.97 -7.97 10.27
C ALA A 15 13.40 -7.25 9.02
N LEU A 16 13.24 -5.93 9.12
CA LEU A 16 12.95 -5.09 7.96
C LEU A 16 14.28 -4.70 7.33
N THR A 17 14.49 -5.07 6.06
CA THR A 17 15.72 -4.78 5.31
C THR A 17 15.58 -3.57 4.39
N GLU A 18 14.35 -3.30 3.94
CA GLU A 18 14.05 -2.18 3.05
C GLU A 18 13.93 -0.87 3.84
N ALA A 19 14.23 0.24 3.17
CA ALA A 19 14.02 1.57 3.71
C ALA A 19 12.52 1.88 3.83
N TRP A 20 12.19 2.85 4.68
CA TRP A 20 10.84 3.40 4.76
C TRP A 20 10.51 4.16 3.46
N ASP A 21 9.37 3.84 2.88
CA ASP A 21 8.80 4.50 1.70
C ASP A 21 7.42 5.05 2.09
N PRO A 22 7.23 6.38 2.19
CA PRO A 22 5.95 6.97 2.55
C PRO A 22 4.93 6.86 1.42
N PHE A 23 3.64 6.81 1.77
CA PHE A 23 2.55 7.02 0.81
C PHE A 23 2.40 8.52 0.52
N ASP A 24 3.32 9.05 -0.28
CA ASP A 24 3.28 10.42 -0.79
C ASP A 24 3.67 10.48 -2.28
N ILE A 25 3.65 11.69 -2.84
CA ILE A 25 4.21 11.95 -4.17
C ILE A 25 5.62 12.51 -3.97
N PRO A 26 6.68 11.78 -4.37
CA PRO A 26 8.03 12.31 -4.30
C PRO A 26 8.16 13.63 -5.08
N GLN A 27 8.92 14.59 -4.54
CA GLN A 27 9.06 15.92 -5.16
C GLN A 27 9.60 15.90 -6.60
N ASN A 28 10.34 14.86 -6.98
CA ASN A 28 10.93 14.69 -8.32
C ASN A 28 10.11 13.75 -9.22
N SER A 29 8.84 13.53 -8.89
CA SER A 29 7.93 12.74 -9.71
C SER A 29 7.54 13.48 -10.99
N THR A 30 7.24 12.70 -12.02
CA THR A 30 6.75 13.18 -13.30
C THR A 30 5.23 13.13 -13.29
N PHE A 31 4.59 14.26 -13.61
CA PHE A 31 3.15 14.31 -13.87
C PHE A 31 2.86 13.53 -15.16
N GLU A 32 1.91 12.61 -15.11
CA GLU A 32 1.51 11.81 -16.27
C GLU A 32 0.15 12.23 -16.81
N ASP A 33 -0.87 12.30 -15.94
CA ASP A 33 -2.23 12.63 -16.36
C ASP A 33 -3.09 13.18 -15.21
N GLN A 34 -4.24 13.76 -15.58
CA GLN A 34 -5.28 14.21 -14.66
C GLN A 34 -6.64 13.82 -15.24
N TYR A 35 -7.43 13.09 -14.45
CA TYR A 35 -8.70 12.53 -14.90
C TYR A 35 -9.75 12.46 -13.79
N ILE A 36 -10.99 12.21 -14.21
CA ILE A 36 -12.15 12.12 -13.33
C ILE A 36 -12.52 10.65 -13.17
N VAL A 37 -12.58 10.17 -11.93
CA VAL A 37 -13.12 8.86 -11.58
C VAL A 37 -14.59 9.03 -11.19
N GLY A 38 -15.49 8.35 -11.89
CA GLY A 38 -16.93 8.42 -11.65
C GLY A 38 -17.69 9.10 -12.80
N GLY A 39 -18.90 9.57 -12.52
CA GLY A 39 -19.81 10.17 -13.49
C GLY A 39 -20.32 11.57 -13.09
N PRO A 40 -21.13 12.22 -13.93
CA PRO A 40 -21.71 13.51 -13.59
C PRO A 40 -22.52 13.43 -12.27
N GLY A 41 -22.20 14.30 -11.32
CA GLY A 41 -22.88 14.36 -10.00
C GLY A 41 -22.28 13.45 -8.92
N ASP A 42 -21.45 12.48 -9.28
CA ASP A 42 -20.73 11.63 -8.34
C ASP A 42 -19.37 11.24 -8.92
N ASN A 43 -18.37 12.06 -8.64
CA ASN A 43 -17.02 11.86 -9.13
C ASN A 43 -15.96 12.47 -8.23
N VAL A 44 -14.73 12.02 -8.44
CA VAL A 44 -13.52 12.55 -7.82
C VAL A 44 -12.47 12.80 -8.89
N GLU A 45 -11.86 13.98 -8.84
CA GLU A 45 -10.75 14.33 -9.72
C GLU A 45 -9.43 13.88 -9.09
N VAL A 46 -8.59 13.24 -9.90
CA VAL A 46 -7.33 12.63 -9.49
C VAL A 46 -6.20 13.01 -10.45
N GLN A 47 -4.97 12.93 -9.96
CA GLN A 47 -3.75 13.06 -10.74
C GLN A 47 -2.92 11.80 -10.64
N GLU A 48 -2.26 11.46 -11.74
CA GLU A 48 -1.33 10.35 -11.86
C GLU A 48 0.10 10.87 -11.96
N TRP A 49 0.96 10.33 -11.11
CA TRP A 49 2.37 10.68 -10.98
C TRP A 49 3.22 9.42 -11.09
N SER A 50 4.44 9.56 -11.60
CA SER A 50 5.35 8.44 -11.77
C SER A 50 6.80 8.80 -11.43
N ASP A 51 7.65 7.78 -11.32
CA ASP A 51 9.11 7.96 -11.25
C ASP A 51 9.77 7.98 -12.65
N ARG A 52 8.97 8.11 -13.72
CA ARG A 52 9.45 8.14 -15.10
C ARG A 52 10.47 9.24 -15.29
N LYS A 53 11.53 8.94 -16.04
CA LYS A 53 12.55 9.92 -16.45
C LYS A 53 12.80 9.77 -17.94
N PRO A 54 13.14 10.85 -18.67
CA PRO A 54 13.44 10.75 -20.11
C PRO A 54 14.48 9.68 -20.45
N ALA A 55 15.44 9.42 -19.54
CA ALA A 55 16.48 8.41 -19.69
C ALA A 55 16.05 6.97 -19.34
N ARG A 56 14.84 6.75 -18.83
CA ARG A 56 14.30 5.42 -18.46
C ARG A 56 13.00 5.17 -19.21
N LYS A 57 12.94 4.07 -19.95
CA LYS A 57 11.76 3.70 -20.75
C LYS A 57 10.57 3.16 -19.93
N HIS A 58 10.81 2.77 -18.68
CA HIS A 58 9.83 2.10 -17.83
C HIS A 58 9.80 2.73 -16.44
N GLU A 59 8.60 2.97 -15.97
CA GLU A 59 8.26 3.39 -14.62
C GLU A 59 8.44 2.20 -13.68
N THR A 60 8.88 2.48 -12.45
CA THR A 60 8.91 1.51 -11.34
C THR A 60 7.89 1.84 -10.25
N TRP A 61 7.37 3.06 -10.26
CA TRP A 61 6.30 3.53 -9.37
C TRP A 61 5.34 4.41 -10.16
N VAL A 62 4.04 4.17 -9.94
CA VAL A 62 2.94 5.02 -10.42
C VAL A 62 1.97 5.20 -9.25
N GLY A 63 1.72 6.46 -8.89
CA GLY A 63 0.81 6.85 -7.81
C GLY A 63 -0.35 7.69 -8.34
N VAL A 64 -1.56 7.36 -7.92
CA VAL A 64 -2.80 8.10 -8.21
C VAL A 64 -3.30 8.73 -6.92
N TYR A 65 -3.44 10.04 -6.92
CA TYR A 65 -3.80 10.84 -5.76
C TYR A 65 -4.95 11.78 -6.09
N THR A 66 -5.86 12.03 -5.14
CA THR A 66 -6.95 12.99 -5.34
C THR A 66 -6.40 14.40 -5.54
N LEU A 67 -6.91 15.14 -6.52
CA LEU A 67 -6.41 16.48 -6.84
C LEU A 67 -6.58 17.46 -5.67
N LYS A 68 -7.73 17.42 -5.00
CA LYS A 68 -8.13 18.43 -4.03
C LYS A 68 -7.35 18.34 -2.71
N ASP A 69 -7.27 17.13 -2.15
CA ASP A 69 -6.80 16.91 -0.78
C ASP A 69 -5.60 15.94 -0.70
N CYS A 70 -5.06 15.51 -1.85
CA CYS A 70 -3.89 14.63 -1.95
C CYS A 70 -4.02 13.28 -1.20
N TYR A 71 -5.21 12.70 -1.12
CA TYR A 71 -5.38 11.34 -0.62
C TYR A 71 -4.91 10.31 -1.64
N PRO A 72 -4.21 9.23 -1.21
CA PRO A 72 -3.85 8.14 -2.11
C PRO A 72 -5.11 7.39 -2.55
N VAL A 73 -5.20 7.07 -3.83
CA VAL A 73 -6.27 6.27 -4.43
C VAL A 73 -5.74 4.91 -4.83
N GLN A 74 -4.59 4.89 -5.53
CA GLN A 74 -3.92 3.67 -5.96
C GLN A 74 -2.42 3.91 -6.07
N GLU A 75 -1.61 2.92 -5.68
CA GLU A 75 -0.19 2.88 -6.03
C GLU A 75 0.17 1.56 -6.69
N THR A 76 1.06 1.63 -7.68
CA THR A 76 1.50 0.47 -8.46
C THR A 76 3.01 0.47 -8.53
N TYR A 77 3.61 -0.64 -8.09
CA TYR A 77 5.04 -0.90 -8.21
C TYR A 77 5.29 -1.91 -9.32
N THR A 78 6.14 -1.55 -10.27
CA THR A 78 6.46 -2.32 -11.46
C THR A 78 7.93 -2.72 -11.45
N LYS A 79 8.21 -3.93 -11.94
CA LYS A 79 9.57 -4.43 -12.15
C LYS A 79 9.64 -5.05 -13.52
N ASN A 80 10.54 -4.56 -14.37
CA ASN A 80 10.67 -4.98 -15.77
C ASN A 80 9.33 -4.92 -16.55
N SER A 81 8.56 -3.85 -16.34
CA SER A 81 7.24 -3.64 -16.96
C SER A 81 6.16 -4.66 -16.58
N SER A 82 6.44 -5.51 -15.59
CA SER A 82 5.46 -6.37 -14.95
C SER A 82 5.01 -5.74 -13.63
N VAL A 83 3.70 -5.69 -13.40
CA VAL A 83 3.15 -5.22 -12.13
C VAL A 83 3.55 -6.20 -11.03
N THR A 84 4.29 -5.70 -10.03
CA THR A 84 4.70 -6.50 -8.88
C THR A 84 3.64 -6.43 -7.80
N THR A 85 3.23 -5.21 -7.44
CA THR A 85 2.20 -4.95 -6.43
C THR A 85 1.34 -3.78 -6.90
N SER A 86 0.04 -3.89 -6.72
CA SER A 86 -0.88 -2.76 -6.85
C SER A 86 -1.76 -2.72 -5.61
N THR A 87 -1.74 -1.59 -4.92
CA THR A 87 -2.48 -1.35 -3.69
C THR A 87 -3.52 -0.26 -3.95
N ARG A 88 -4.76 -0.50 -3.53
CA ARG A 88 -5.85 0.47 -3.62
C ARG A 88 -6.26 0.90 -2.22
N PHE A 89 -6.55 2.18 -2.06
CA PHE A 89 -6.91 2.79 -0.79
C PHE A 89 -8.37 3.26 -0.85
N PHE A 90 -9.12 2.97 0.20
CA PHE A 90 -10.53 3.34 0.35
C PHE A 90 -10.86 3.51 1.83
N ASP A 91 -11.99 4.16 2.14
CA ASP A 91 -12.45 4.45 3.50
C ASP A 91 -11.41 5.15 4.40
N LEU A 92 -10.62 6.05 3.80
CA LEU A 92 -9.56 6.78 4.48
C LEU A 92 -10.13 7.75 5.51
N GLN A 93 -9.56 7.71 6.72
CA GLN A 93 -9.85 8.65 7.81
C GLN A 93 -8.54 9.32 8.24
N LEU A 94 -8.59 10.63 8.50
CA LEU A 94 -7.43 11.36 8.97
C LEU A 94 -7.12 11.03 10.43
N GLY A 95 -5.83 10.85 10.70
CA GLY A 95 -5.34 10.52 12.03
C GLY A 95 -5.54 9.06 12.39
N ILE A 96 -5.22 8.74 13.64
CA ILE A 96 -5.28 7.38 14.18
C ILE A 96 -6.10 7.46 15.46
N SER A 97 -7.28 6.83 15.45
CA SER A 97 -8.22 6.88 16.56
C SER A 97 -7.74 6.10 17.78
N ASP A 98 -7.11 4.93 17.54
CA ASP A 98 -6.52 4.08 18.57
C ASP A 98 -5.04 3.81 18.25
N PRO A 99 -4.08 4.44 18.96
CA PRO A 99 -2.65 4.22 18.72
C PRO A 99 -2.14 2.87 19.22
N ASP A 100 -2.89 2.17 20.09
CA ASP A 100 -2.45 0.88 20.65
C ASP A 100 -2.42 -0.25 19.60
N VAL A 101 -3.00 -0.02 18.41
CA VAL A 101 -2.87 -0.91 17.26
C VAL A 101 -1.41 -1.14 16.83
N PHE A 102 -0.49 -0.23 17.18
CA PHE A 102 0.94 -0.38 16.91
C PHE A 102 1.71 -1.05 18.06
N THR A 103 1.09 -1.23 19.23
CA THR A 103 1.71 -1.90 20.37
C THR A 103 1.57 -3.42 20.19
N PRO A 104 2.66 -4.17 19.99
CA PRO A 104 2.56 -5.61 19.79
C PRO A 104 1.99 -6.31 21.04
N PRO A 105 1.20 -7.39 20.88
CA PRO A 105 0.72 -8.16 22.01
C PRO A 105 1.88 -8.83 22.77
N SER A 106 1.63 -9.18 24.03
CA SER A 106 2.64 -9.81 24.90
C SER A 106 3.25 -11.09 24.30
N THR A 107 2.50 -11.83 23.48
CA THR A 107 2.98 -13.02 22.76
C THR A 107 4.17 -12.74 21.82
N CYS A 108 4.35 -11.49 21.38
CA CYS A 108 5.49 -11.10 20.55
C CYS A 108 6.81 -10.94 21.33
N GLN A 109 6.80 -10.99 22.67
CA GLN A 109 8.02 -11.03 23.47
C GLN A 109 8.78 -12.34 23.27
N SER A 110 8.07 -13.44 23.01
CA SER A 110 8.61 -14.76 22.67
C SER A 110 8.40 -15.11 21.19
N ALA A 111 8.54 -14.12 20.31
CA ALA A 111 8.29 -14.30 18.88
C ALA A 111 9.30 -15.23 18.19
N ARG A 112 8.84 -15.96 17.18
CA ARG A 112 9.69 -16.80 16.32
C ARG A 112 10.46 -15.92 15.32
N PRO A 113 11.69 -16.30 14.92
CA PRO A 113 12.48 -15.51 13.95
C PRO A 113 12.02 -15.71 12.49
N GLU A 114 11.31 -16.81 12.22
CA GLU A 114 10.91 -17.23 10.88
C GLU A 114 9.52 -16.72 10.50
N ARG A 115 9.32 -16.50 9.19
CA ARG A 115 8.02 -16.08 8.64
C ARG A 115 7.00 -17.20 8.77
N MET A 116 5.79 -16.86 9.19
CA MET A 116 4.69 -17.84 9.24
C MET A 116 4.18 -18.11 7.82
N ALA A 117 3.93 -19.38 7.51
CA ALA A 117 3.24 -19.75 6.28
C ALA A 117 1.83 -19.12 6.29
N GLN A 118 1.48 -18.47 5.19
CA GLN A 118 0.14 -17.95 5.02
C GLN A 118 -0.78 -19.14 4.70
N HIS A 119 -1.68 -19.46 5.61
CA HIS A 119 -2.73 -20.43 5.33
C HIS A 119 -3.74 -19.76 4.41
N ASP A 120 -3.66 -20.07 3.11
CA ASP A 120 -4.71 -19.70 2.16
C ASP A 120 -5.98 -20.44 2.54
N CYS A 121 -6.88 -19.74 3.25
CA CYS A 121 -8.26 -20.18 3.33
C CYS A 121 -8.88 -19.88 1.97
N SER A 122 -8.90 -20.89 1.09
CA SER A 122 -9.49 -20.81 -0.23
C SER A 122 -11.01 -20.68 -0.13
N TRP A 123 -11.48 -19.47 0.18
CA TRP A 123 -12.85 -19.07 -0.08
C TRP A 123 -13.00 -18.93 -1.58
N THR A 124 -13.21 -20.07 -2.25
CA THR A 124 -13.84 -20.05 -3.57
C THR A 124 -15.23 -19.43 -3.36
N CYS A 125 -15.39 -18.17 -3.77
CA CYS A 125 -16.71 -17.61 -4.01
C CYS A 125 -17.33 -18.45 -5.13
N ARG A 126 -18.13 -19.46 -4.76
CA ARG A 126 -19.10 -20.02 -5.67
C ARG A 126 -20.21 -18.99 -5.79
N PHE A 127 -20.24 -18.31 -6.94
CA PHE A 127 -21.43 -17.62 -7.41
C PHE A 127 -22.56 -18.63 -7.65
#